data_AF-A0A0A1F5X0-F1
#
_entry.id   AF-A0A0A1F5X0-F1
#
_cell.length_a   1.000
_cell.length_b   1.000
_cell.length_c   1.000
_cell.angle_alpha   90.00
_cell.angle_beta   90.00
_cell.angle_gamma   90.00
#
_symmetry.space_group_name_H-M   'P 1'
#
loop_
_entity.id
_entity.type
_entity.pdbx_description
1 polymer ?
#
loop_
_entity_poly.entity_id
_entity_poly.type
_entity_poly.pdbx_seq_one_letter_code
_entity_poly.pdbx_strand_id
1 'polypeptide(L)' 'MYIAVTAILLGWALSFALTALYVYAVIVALAFHLRVVLVEEPWLAITHGAAWDEYANRVPRWLLR' A
#
# COMPACT_ATOMS: atom_id res chain seq x y z
N MET A 1 -2.77 3.16 6.13
CA MET A 1 -3.71 3.90 5.27
C MET A 1 -4.03 3.15 3.98
N TYR A 2 -3.04 2.79 3.15
CA TYR A 2 -3.26 2.20 1.82
C TYR A 2 -4.14 0.96 1.78
N ILE A 3 -3.92 0.00 2.69
CA ILE A 3 -4.75 -1.21 2.79
C ILE A 3 -6.23 -0.85 2.94
N ALA A 4 -6.56 0.14 3.78
CA ALA A 4 -7.94 0.58 3.98
C ALA A 4 -8.52 1.23 2.72
N VAL A 5 -7.77 2.11 2.05
CA VAL A 5 -8.22 2.74 0.79
C VAL A 5 -8.45 1.69 -0.30
N THR A 6 -7.52 0.74 -0.47
CA THR A 6 -7.69 -0.36 -1.41
C THR A 6 -8.90 -1.24 -1.05
N ALA A 7 -9.11 -1.56 0.23
CA ALA A 7 -10.28 -2.32 0.68
C ALA A 7 -11.60 -1.57 0.39
N ILE A 8 -11.62 -0.25 0.57
CA ILE A 8 -12.79 0.58 0.22
C ILE A 8 -13.05 0.54 -1.29
N LEU A 9 -12.01 0.67 -2.13
CA LEU A 9 -12.17 0.59 -3.59
C LEU A 9 -12.66 -0.79 -4.04
N LEU A 10 -12.16 -1.86 -3.42
CA LEU A 10 -12.63 -3.22 -3.69
C LEU A 10 -14.08 -3.43 -3.24
N GLY A 11 -14.45 -2.95 -2.06
CA GLY A 11 -15.83 -2.97 -1.58
C GLY A 11 -16.77 -2.21 -2.51
N TRP A 12 -16.30 -1.09 -3.06
CA TRP A 12 -17.04 -0.31 -4.06
C TRP A 12 -17.21 -1.09 -5.37
N ALA A 13 -16.14 -1.69 -5.89
CA ALA A 13 -16.17 -2.51 -7.10
C ALA A 13 -17.13 -3.71 -6.96
N LEU A 14 -17.13 -4.35 -5.78
CA LEU A 14 -18.04 -5.45 -5.44
C LEU A 14 -19.50 -4.99 -5.39
N SER A 15 -19.77 -3.85 -4.77
CA SER A 15 -21.15 -3.35 -4.58
C SER A 15 -21.84 -2.97 -5.90
N PHE A 16 -21.08 -2.49 -6.89
CA PHE A 16 -21.63 -2.03 -8.18
C PHE A 16 -21.40 -3.02 -9.32
N ALA A 17 -20.66 -4.11 -9.10
CA ALA A 17 -20.30 -5.11 -10.11
C ALA A 17 -19.70 -4.53 -11.41
N LEU A 18 -19.03 -3.37 -11.30
CA LEU A 18 -18.43 -2.68 -12.45
C LEU A 18 -16.96 -3.06 -12.62
N THR A 19 -16.64 -3.75 -13.72
CA THR A 19 -15.27 -4.17 -14.07
C THR A 19 -14.27 -3.01 -14.09
N ALA A 20 -14.71 -1.82 -14.52
CA ALA A 20 -13.87 -0.62 -14.53
C ALA A 20 -13.35 -0.24 -13.13
N LEU A 21 -14.17 -0.44 -12.08
CA LEU A 21 -13.75 -0.15 -10.70
C LEU A 21 -12.71 -1.15 -10.19
N TYR A 22 -12.75 -2.41 -10.63
CA TYR A 22 -11.70 -3.37 -10.30
C TYR A 22 -10.36 -2.99 -10.94
N VAL A 23 -10.37 -2.63 -12.23
CA VAL A 23 -9.16 -2.16 -12.92
C VAL A 23 -8.60 -0.93 -12.23
N TYR A 24 -9.47 0.02 -11.89
CA TYR A 24 -9.07 1.22 -11.13
C TYR A 24 -8.45 0.87 -9.77
N ALA A 25 -9.08 -0.03 -8.99
CA ALA A 25 -8.56 -0.46 -7.70
C ALA A 25 -7.16 -1.10 -7.81
N VAL A 26 -6.93 -1.91 -8.84
CA VAL A 26 -5.62 -2.53 -9.11
C VAL A 26 -4.57 -1.48 -9.46
N ILE A 27 -4.90 -0.51 -10.32
CA ILE A 27 -3.98 0.58 -10.69
C ILE A 27 -3.61 1.40 -9.45
N VAL A 28 -4.59 1.75 -8.61
CA VAL A 28 -4.35 2.50 -7.38
C VAL A 28 -3.50 1.71 -6.39
N ALA A 29 -3.78 0.41 -6.21
CA ALA A 29 -2.98 -0.45 -5.35
C ALA A 29 -1.51 -0.55 -5.83
N LEU A 30 -1.29 -0.65 -7.14
CA LEU A 30 0.05 -0.64 -7.71
C LEU A 30 0.75 0.70 -7.50
N ALA A 31 0.04 1.81 -7.71
CA ALA A 31 0.58 3.15 -7.46
C ALA A 31 1.00 3.34 -5.99
N PHE A 32 0.20 2.85 -5.04
CA PHE A 32 0.58 2.83 -3.63
C PHE A 32 1.81 1.96 -3.38
N HIS A 33 1.88 0.78 -4.01
CA HIS A 33 3.04 -0.07 -3.88
C HIS A 33 4.33 0.61 -4.34
N LEU A 34 4.30 1.22 -5.53
CA LEU A 34 5.43 1.96 -6.08
C LEU A 34 5.81 3.15 -5.19
N ARG A 35 4.82 3.92 -4.71
CA ARG A 35 5.07 5.07 -3.84
C ARG A 35 5.75 4.67 -2.53
N VAL A 36 5.29 3.58 -1.90
CA VAL A 36 5.88 3.07 -0.66
C VAL A 36 7.34 2.66 -0.90
N VAL A 37 7.59 1.81 -1.89
CA VAL A 37 8.92 1.21 -2.12
C VAL A 37 9.94 2.24 -2.65
N LEU A 38 9.51 3.15 -3.54
CA LEU A 38 10.43 4.06 -4.21
C LEU A 38 10.65 5.38 -3.48
N VAL A 39 9.70 5.80 -2.63
CA VAL A 39 9.73 7.13 -2.03
C VAL A 39 9.68 7.06 -0.51
N GLU A 40 8.64 6.45 0.05
CA GLU A 40 8.43 6.52 1.51
C GLU A 40 9.48 5.73 2.28
N GLU A 41 9.70 4.45 1.94
CA GLU A 41 10.64 3.62 2.69
C GLU A 41 12.09 4.10 2.57
N PRO A 42 12.60 4.51 1.38
CA PRO A 42 13.93 5.11 1.30
C PRO A 42 14.04 6.39 2.11
N TRP A 43 13.02 7.25 2.08
CA TRP A 43 13.00 8.48 2.87
C TRP A 43 12.98 8.19 4.38
N LEU A 44 12.19 7.20 4.82
CA LEU A 44 12.13 6.76 6.22
C LEU A 44 13.45 6.15 6.67
N ALA A 45 14.09 5.34 5.83
CA ALA A 45 15.40 4.76 6.10
C ALA A 45 16.48 5.83 6.29
N ILE A 46 16.50 6.86 5.43
CA ILE A 46 17.45 7.98 5.56
C ILE A 46 17.15 8.81 6.82
N THR A 47 15.87 9.06 7.11
CA THR A 47 15.44 9.99 8.18
C THR A 47 15.56 9.36 9.58
N HIS A 48 15.30 8.05 9.70
CA HIS A 48 15.19 7.36 10.99
C HIS A 48 16.25 6.27 11.20
N GLY A 49 17.02 5.90 10.16
CA GLY A 49 18.14 4.96 10.25
C GLY A 49 17.78 3.65 10.94
N ALA A 50 18.56 3.27 11.96
CA ALA A 50 18.39 2.01 12.68
C ALA A 50 17.00 1.80 13.30
N ALA A 51 16.30 2.87 13.69
CA ALA A 51 14.94 2.77 14.22
C ALA A 51 13.94 2.34 13.14
N TRP A 52 14.15 2.79 11.89
CA TRP A 52 13.37 2.32 10.75
C TRP A 52 13.66 0.85 10.44
N ASP A 53 14.93 0.44 10.46
CA ASP A 53 15.30 -0.95 10.20
C ASP A 53 14.69 -1.91 11.23
N GLU A 54 14.70 -1.57 12.52
CA GLU A 54 14.05 -2.37 13.56
C GLU A 54 12.53 -2.46 13.35
N TYR A 55 11.89 -1.35 12.98
CA TYR A 55 10.46 -1.29 12.69
C TYR A 55 10.10 -2.15 11.47
N ALA A 56 10.80 -1.98 10.35
CA ALA A 56 10.56 -2.68 9.09
C ALA A 56 10.77 -4.20 9.24
N ASN A 57 11.70 -4.62 10.10
CA ASN A 57 11.91 -6.03 10.42
C ASN A 57 10.82 -6.66 11.29
N ARG A 58 9.97 -5.86 11.94
CA ARG A 58 8.86 -6.32 12.79
C ARG A 58 7.52 -6.22 12.09
N VAL A 59 7.28 -5.14 11.34
CA VAL A 59 5.99 -4.84 10.73
C VAL A 59 6.02 -5.11 9.22
N PRO A 60 5.20 -6.03 8.70
CA PRO A 60 5.10 -6.25 7.26
C PRO A 60 4.52 -5.02 6.55
N ARG A 61 4.96 -4.79 5.31
CA ARG A 61 4.48 -3.68 4.48
C ARG A 61 2.98 -3.77 4.17
N TRP A 62 2.48 -4.98 3.94
CA TRP A 62 1.08 -5.26 3.56
C TRP A 62 0.43 -6.22 4.56
N LEU A 63 -0.24 -7.28 4.09
CA LEU A 63 -0.93 -8.27 4.94
C LEU A 63 -0.08 -9.51 5.27
N LEU A 64 0.83 -9.87 4.37
CA LEU A 64 1.74 -11.01 4.48
C LEU A 64 3.16 -10.51 4.22
N ARG A 65 4.13 -11.15 4.87
CA ARG A 65 5.56 -10.90 4.61
C ARG A 65 5.98 -11.49 3.28
#